data_AF-A0A9X3LE16-F1
#
_entry.id   AF-A0A9X3LE16-F1
#
_cell.length_a   1.000
_cell.length_b   1.000
_cell.length_c   1.000
_cell.angle_alpha   90.00
_cell.angle_beta   90.00
_cell.angle_gamma   90.00
#
_symmetry.space_group_name_H-M   'P 1'
#
loop_
_entity.id
_entity.type
_entity.pdbx_description
1 polymer ?
#
loop_
_entity_poly.entity_id
_entity_poly.type
_entity_poly.pdbx_seq_one_letter_code
_entity_poly.pdbx_strand_id
1 'polypeptide(L)'
;MRKEKYTKPREDDNQKNEKENDFHIPQQCCPERYPSPKLPSPTSCLPQETLEKVIEKIRAANELLLDLALGDERLPDETYQKVFDGLIGLRVEITSLSGEHCEGKVSLSGYDFVVLRNEETVFIYPYSEIDVVKPFGRFADPYDDPELREIDSCFRRELTFNFGDVVSSSPELIHLFFRMRLNIYLLVFEEKNIQIQMEGQTIKGQLKKVDKESISLEVDGQLTTISIDKIKLFILNN
;
A
#
# COMPACT_ATOMS: atom_id res chain seq x y z
N MET A 1 -69.15 -28.16 -23.47
CA MET A 1 -67.74 -28.57 -23.63
C MET A 1 -66.92 -27.34 -24.03
N ARG A 2 -66.24 -26.75 -23.04
CA ARG A 2 -65.26 -25.68 -23.21
C ARG A 2 -63.98 -26.30 -23.77
N LYS A 3 -63.37 -25.70 -24.80
CA LYS A 3 -61.97 -25.94 -25.16
C LYS A 3 -61.27 -24.60 -25.22
N GLU A 4 -60.21 -24.52 -24.43
CA GLU A 4 -59.48 -23.35 -24.01
C GLU A 4 -58.63 -22.77 -25.15
N LYS A 5 -58.65 -21.45 -25.27
CA LYS A 5 -57.61 -20.70 -25.99
C LYS A 5 -56.46 -20.53 -25.00
N TYR A 6 -55.38 -21.27 -25.19
CA TYR A 6 -54.14 -21.08 -24.44
C TYR A 6 -53.32 -19.98 -25.12
N THR A 7 -53.35 -18.79 -24.54
CA THR A 7 -52.46 -17.67 -24.82
C THR A 7 -51.07 -17.98 -24.29
N LYS A 8 -50.03 -17.80 -25.13
CA LYS A 8 -48.62 -17.86 -24.74
C LYS A 8 -48.32 -16.83 -23.64
N PRO A 9 -47.69 -17.22 -22.51
CA PRO A 9 -47.09 -16.26 -21.59
C PRO A 9 -45.79 -15.68 -22.16
N ARG A 10 -45.50 -14.43 -21.81
CA ARG A 10 -44.18 -13.80 -21.93
C ARG A 10 -43.25 -14.45 -20.91
N GLU A 11 -42.06 -14.86 -21.34
CA GLU A 11 -40.95 -15.20 -20.45
C GLU A 11 -40.01 -13.97 -20.42
N ASP A 12 -40.25 -13.13 -19.42
CA ASP A 12 -39.15 -12.42 -18.75
C ASP A 12 -38.35 -13.45 -17.94
N ASP A 13 -37.12 -13.07 -17.58
CA ASP A 13 -36.21 -13.72 -16.64
C ASP A 13 -35.39 -14.90 -17.18
N ASN A 14 -34.19 -14.59 -17.66
CA ASN A 14 -33.06 -15.50 -17.49
C ASN A 14 -31.77 -14.73 -17.15
N GLN A 15 -31.77 -14.08 -15.99
CA GLN A 15 -30.55 -13.97 -15.20
C GLN A 15 -30.41 -15.25 -14.39
N LYS A 16 -29.33 -16.01 -14.62
CA LYS A 16 -28.41 -16.50 -13.57
C LYS A 16 -27.32 -17.43 -14.10
N ASN A 17 -26.15 -17.23 -13.51
CA ASN A 17 -25.00 -18.14 -13.41
C ASN A 17 -24.04 -18.21 -14.59
N GLU A 18 -23.44 -17.08 -14.94
CA GLU A 18 -22.03 -17.12 -15.33
C GLU A 18 -21.20 -17.10 -14.05
N LYS A 19 -20.53 -18.22 -13.77
CA LYS A 19 -19.50 -18.31 -12.74
C LYS A 19 -18.50 -17.19 -13.04
N GLU A 20 -18.26 -16.33 -12.06
CA GLU A 20 -17.29 -15.23 -12.12
C GLU A 20 -15.97 -15.75 -12.65
N ASN A 21 -15.71 -15.49 -13.94
CA ASN A 21 -14.39 -15.69 -14.49
C ASN A 21 -13.53 -14.55 -13.93
N ASP A 22 -12.43 -14.90 -13.26
CA ASP A 22 -11.49 -13.93 -12.67
C ASP A 22 -10.92 -12.90 -13.64
N PHE A 23 -11.14 -13.09 -14.95
CA PHE A 23 -10.79 -12.16 -16.02
C PHE A 23 -12.00 -11.92 -16.95
N HIS A 24 -12.41 -10.66 -17.09
CA HIS A 24 -13.46 -10.28 -18.03
C HIS A 24 -12.94 -10.32 -19.48
N ILE A 25 -13.09 -11.46 -20.15
CA ILE A 25 -12.79 -11.60 -21.58
C ILE A 25 -14.02 -11.15 -22.38
N PRO A 26 -13.95 -10.14 -23.27
CA PRO A 26 -15.08 -9.72 -24.06
C PRO A 26 -15.46 -10.85 -25.02
N GLN A 27 -16.74 -11.21 -25.05
CA GLN A 27 -17.25 -12.32 -25.89
C GLN A 27 -16.97 -12.15 -27.40
N GLN A 28 -16.58 -10.95 -27.84
CA GLN A 28 -16.37 -10.60 -29.24
C GLN A 28 -14.91 -10.56 -29.71
N CYS A 29 -13.91 -10.74 -28.82
CA CYS A 29 -12.52 -10.38 -29.15
C CYS A 29 -11.50 -11.52 -29.16
N CYS A 30 -11.93 -12.76 -29.34
CA CYS A 30 -11.00 -13.89 -29.47
C CYS A 30 -11.35 -14.70 -30.73
N PRO A 31 -10.43 -14.90 -31.68
CA PRO A 31 -10.60 -15.96 -32.67
C PRO A 31 -10.85 -17.28 -31.93
N GLU A 32 -11.62 -18.19 -32.52
CA GLU A 32 -11.89 -19.50 -31.93
C GLU A 32 -10.58 -20.09 -31.42
N ARG A 33 -10.45 -20.22 -30.10
CA ARG A 33 -9.31 -20.92 -29.50
C ARG A 33 -9.36 -22.32 -30.09
N TYR A 34 -8.30 -22.71 -30.80
CA TYR A 34 -8.06 -24.11 -31.11
C TYR A 34 -8.28 -24.90 -29.82
N PRO A 35 -9.01 -26.03 -29.86
CA PRO A 35 -9.32 -26.79 -28.66
C PRO A 35 -8.01 -27.22 -28.02
N SER A 36 -7.54 -26.42 -27.07
CA SER A 36 -6.46 -26.78 -26.20
C SER A 36 -6.96 -28.00 -25.43
N PRO A 37 -6.17 -29.08 -25.35
CA PRO A 37 -6.52 -30.20 -24.50
C PRO A 37 -6.87 -29.62 -23.12
N LYS A 38 -8.09 -29.87 -22.65
CA LYS A 38 -8.50 -29.54 -21.29
C LYS A 38 -7.71 -30.48 -20.39
N LEU A 39 -6.46 -30.12 -20.12
CA LEU A 39 -5.71 -30.72 -19.04
C LEU A 39 -6.50 -30.37 -17.78
N PRO A 40 -7.00 -31.36 -17.02
CA PRO A 40 -7.54 -31.02 -15.72
C PRO A 40 -6.43 -30.28 -14.98
N SER A 41 -6.73 -29.10 -14.43
CA SER A 41 -5.91 -28.52 -13.36
C SER A 41 -5.65 -29.67 -12.40
N PRO A 42 -4.38 -29.96 -12.02
CA PRO A 42 -4.08 -31.13 -11.21
C PRO A 42 -5.05 -31.13 -10.03
N THR A 43 -6.05 -32.01 -10.08
CA THR A 43 -6.98 -32.17 -8.97
C THR A 43 -6.11 -32.75 -7.89
N SER A 44 -5.73 -31.90 -6.94
CA SER A 44 -5.00 -32.31 -5.75
C SER A 44 -5.70 -33.56 -5.21
N CYS A 45 -4.98 -34.68 -5.17
CA CYS A 45 -5.46 -35.93 -4.60
C CYS A 45 -5.62 -35.86 -3.07
N LEU A 46 -5.49 -34.66 -2.48
CA LEU A 46 -5.48 -34.44 -1.04
C LEU A 46 -6.88 -34.02 -0.54
N PRO A 47 -7.29 -34.50 0.65
CA PRO A 47 -8.45 -33.97 1.36
C PRO A 47 -8.34 -32.45 1.53
N GLN A 48 -9.48 -31.75 1.50
CA GLN A 48 -9.53 -30.28 1.45
C GLN A 48 -8.77 -29.59 2.58
N GLU A 49 -8.85 -30.12 3.81
CA GLU A 49 -8.08 -29.61 4.95
C GLU A 49 -6.56 -29.75 4.78
N THR A 50 -6.11 -30.80 4.07
CA THR A 50 -4.69 -31.03 3.78
C THR A 50 -4.22 -30.14 2.64
N LEU A 51 -5.08 -29.91 1.65
CA LEU A 51 -4.81 -29.02 0.53
C LEU A 51 -4.61 -27.57 1.02
N GLU A 52 -5.48 -27.08 1.90
CA GLU A 52 -5.35 -25.74 2.50
C GLU A 52 -4.02 -25.58 3.24
N LYS A 53 -3.66 -26.56 4.09
CA LYS A 53 -2.36 -26.56 4.80
C LYS A 53 -1.17 -26.58 3.86
N VAL A 54 -1.27 -27.29 2.74
CA VAL A 54 -0.20 -27.36 1.73
C VAL A 54 -0.11 -26.04 0.96
N ILE A 55 -1.22 -25.43 0.58
CA ILE A 55 -1.25 -24.13 -0.09
C ILE A 55 -0.66 -23.04 0.81
N GLU A 56 -1.02 -23.01 2.10
CA GLU A 56 -0.42 -22.09 3.07
C GLU A 56 1.10 -22.27 3.17
N LYS A 57 1.58 -23.52 3.23
CA LYS A 57 3.01 -23.81 3.23
C LYS A 57 3.71 -23.39 1.92
N ILE A 58 3.05 -23.58 0.78
CA ILE A 58 3.58 -23.14 -0.51
C ILE A 58 3.65 -21.62 -0.56
N ARG A 59 2.63 -20.91 -0.07
CA ARG A 59 2.63 -19.45 0.01
C ARG A 59 3.78 -18.96 0.89
N ALA A 60 3.91 -19.50 2.10
CA ALA A 60 5.00 -19.16 3.01
C ALA A 60 6.39 -19.46 2.41
N ALA A 61 6.54 -20.59 1.70
CA ALA A 61 7.79 -20.92 1.03
C ALA A 61 8.09 -19.98 -0.13
N ASN A 62 7.08 -19.59 -0.92
CA ASN A 62 7.25 -18.65 -2.03
C ASN A 62 7.58 -17.25 -1.53
N GLU A 63 6.97 -16.79 -0.44
CA GLU A 63 7.34 -15.51 0.19
C GLU A 63 8.78 -15.54 0.70
N LEU A 64 9.17 -16.61 1.39
CA LEU A 64 10.55 -16.78 1.82
C LEU A 64 11.54 -16.80 0.64
N LEU A 65 11.22 -17.51 -0.44
CA LEU A 65 12.05 -17.54 -1.64
C LEU A 65 12.12 -16.16 -2.33
N LEU A 66 11.02 -15.42 -2.34
CA LEU A 66 10.95 -14.06 -2.87
C LEU A 66 11.79 -13.09 -2.02
N ASP A 67 11.82 -13.28 -0.70
CA ASP A 67 12.65 -12.49 0.23
C ASP A 67 14.14 -12.84 0.10
N LEU A 68 14.48 -14.13 -0.04
CA LEU A 68 15.86 -14.58 -0.25
C LEU A 68 16.41 -14.15 -1.62
N ALA A 69 15.59 -14.22 -2.67
CA ALA A 69 16.01 -13.85 -4.02
C ALA A 69 16.19 -12.34 -4.19
N LEU A 70 15.51 -11.54 -3.37
CA LEU A 70 15.50 -10.08 -3.47
C LEU A 70 16.27 -9.39 -2.32
N GLY A 71 16.87 -10.16 -1.40
CA GLY A 71 17.54 -9.64 -0.21
C GLY A 71 18.72 -8.69 -0.50
N ASP A 72 19.33 -8.80 -1.69
CA ASP A 72 20.46 -7.95 -2.12
C ASP A 72 20.08 -6.86 -3.15
N GLU A 73 18.85 -6.86 -3.70
CA GLU A 73 18.44 -5.97 -4.81
C GLU A 73 17.23 -5.06 -4.52
N ARG A 74 16.50 -5.25 -3.40
CA ARG A 74 15.41 -4.31 -3.04
C ARG A 74 16.01 -2.97 -2.62
N LEU A 75 15.49 -1.89 -3.20
CA LEU A 75 15.73 -0.56 -2.65
C LEU A 75 15.26 -0.57 -1.19
N PRO A 76 16.03 0.00 -0.24
CA PRO A 76 15.69 -0.03 1.19
C PRO A 76 14.27 0.47 1.46
N ASP A 77 13.82 1.46 0.68
CA ASP A 77 12.48 2.02 0.74
C ASP A 77 11.37 0.97 0.51
N GLU A 78 11.52 0.03 -0.44
CA GLU A 78 10.51 -1.01 -0.70
C GLU A 78 10.38 -2.01 0.46
N THR A 79 11.48 -2.25 1.17
CA THR A 79 11.48 -3.13 2.34
C THR A 79 10.76 -2.45 3.50
N TYR A 80 11.09 -1.19 3.78
CA TYR A 80 10.42 -0.43 4.84
C TYR A 80 8.94 -0.21 4.54
N GLN A 81 8.58 0.05 3.28
CA GLN A 81 7.21 0.15 2.82
C GLN A 81 6.38 -1.07 3.25
N LYS A 82 6.79 -2.29 2.86
CA LYS A 82 6.08 -3.53 3.21
C LYS A 82 6.01 -3.75 4.72
N VAL A 83 7.10 -3.48 5.43
CA VAL A 83 7.15 -3.62 6.89
C VAL A 83 6.16 -2.67 7.55
N PHE A 84 6.14 -1.40 7.15
CA PHE A 84 5.27 -0.41 7.76
C PHE A 84 3.80 -0.58 7.39
N ASP A 85 3.48 -1.14 6.22
CA ASP A 85 2.09 -1.49 5.85
C ASP A 85 1.47 -2.46 6.87
N GLY A 86 2.17 -3.55 7.18
CA GLY A 86 1.75 -4.50 8.20
C GLY A 86 1.80 -3.95 9.63
N LEU A 87 2.41 -2.78 9.84
CA LEU A 87 2.47 -2.10 11.13
C LEU A 87 1.49 -0.92 11.23
N ILE A 88 0.73 -0.60 10.18
CA ILE A 88 -0.26 0.49 10.22
C ILE A 88 -1.26 0.23 11.36
N GLY A 89 -1.45 1.24 12.20
CA GLY A 89 -2.32 1.15 13.37
C GLY A 89 -1.67 0.51 14.60
N LEU A 90 -0.47 -0.04 14.50
CA LEU A 90 0.28 -0.60 15.62
C LEU A 90 1.21 0.44 16.25
N ARG A 91 1.49 0.27 17.54
CA ARG A 91 2.56 1.01 18.22
C ARG A 91 3.89 0.35 17.88
N VAL A 92 4.87 1.16 17.54
CA VAL A 92 6.22 0.72 17.19
C VAL A 92 7.25 1.58 17.90
N GLU A 93 8.42 1.00 18.09
CA GLU A 93 9.65 1.66 18.51
C GLU A 93 10.60 1.68 17.31
N ILE A 94 11.05 2.87 16.91
CA ILE A 94 12.03 3.11 15.87
C ILE A 94 13.36 3.48 16.52
N THR A 95 14.43 2.78 16.12
CA THR A 95 15.81 3.18 16.37
C THR A 95 16.34 3.87 15.12
N SER A 96 16.77 5.12 15.27
CA SER A 96 17.45 5.87 14.19
C SER A 96 18.87 5.37 13.97
N LEU A 97 19.47 5.69 12.82
CA LEU A 97 20.90 5.45 12.56
C LEU A 97 21.83 6.15 13.57
N SER A 98 21.37 7.22 14.22
CA SER A 98 22.08 7.88 15.33
C SER A 98 21.98 7.14 16.67
N GLY A 99 21.21 6.06 16.76
CA GLY A 99 20.97 5.32 18.00
C GLY A 99 19.91 5.95 18.91
N GLU A 100 19.19 6.97 18.46
CA GLU A 100 18.07 7.55 19.19
C GLU A 100 16.81 6.70 19.00
N HIS A 101 16.01 6.59 20.07
CA HIS A 101 14.77 5.81 20.09
C HIS A 101 13.54 6.72 20.08
N CYS A 102 12.56 6.38 19.25
CA CYS A 102 11.27 7.05 19.19
C CYS A 102 10.15 6.02 19.19
N GLU A 103 9.10 6.29 19.98
CA GLU A 103 7.93 5.44 20.07
C GLU A 103 6.71 6.16 19.48
N GLY A 104 5.86 5.44 18.76
CA GLY A 104 4.56 5.96 18.37
C GLY A 104 3.69 5.01 17.59
N LYS A 105 2.43 5.41 17.35
CA LYS A 105 1.48 4.63 16.54
C LYS A 105 1.71 4.92 15.06
N VAL A 106 1.96 3.89 14.25
CA VAL A 106 2.07 4.06 12.79
C VAL A 106 0.71 4.51 12.27
N SER A 107 0.71 5.68 11.63
CA SER A 107 -0.51 6.28 11.06
C SER A 107 -0.52 6.26 9.54
N LEU A 108 0.65 6.32 8.90
CA LEU A 108 0.79 6.32 7.45
C LEU A 108 2.16 5.77 7.05
N SER A 109 2.17 4.95 6.00
CA SER A 109 3.35 4.46 5.29
C SER A 109 3.41 5.17 3.94
N GLY A 110 4.42 6.03 3.75
CA GLY A 110 4.65 6.79 2.53
C GLY A 110 5.55 6.03 1.56
N TYR A 111 5.97 6.71 0.48
CA TYR A 111 6.92 6.12 -0.46
C TYR A 111 8.34 6.04 0.14
N ASP A 112 8.78 7.10 0.78
CA ASP A 112 10.14 7.30 1.32
C ASP A 112 10.14 7.68 2.81
N PHE A 113 8.99 7.58 3.48
CA PHE A 113 8.83 7.98 4.88
C PHE A 113 7.72 7.24 5.61
N VAL A 114 7.74 7.28 6.95
CA VAL A 114 6.65 6.84 7.83
C VAL A 114 6.20 7.98 8.74
N VAL A 115 4.92 7.98 9.10
CA VAL A 115 4.34 8.89 10.10
C VAL A 115 3.96 8.13 11.35
N LEU A 116 4.63 8.43 12.45
CA LEU A 116 4.22 8.00 13.79
C LEU A 116 3.44 9.11 14.49
N ARG A 117 2.39 8.73 15.22
CA ARG A 117 1.60 9.65 16.04
C ARG A 117 1.61 9.22 17.50
N ASN A 118 1.87 10.19 18.36
CA ASN A 118 1.57 10.15 19.78
C ASN A 118 0.41 11.10 20.09
N GLU A 119 0.03 11.20 21.37
CA GLU A 119 -1.16 11.94 21.81
C GLU A 119 -1.17 13.41 21.32
N GLU A 120 -0.01 14.07 21.31
CA GLU A 120 0.11 15.50 20.93
C GLU A 120 1.16 15.77 19.85
N THR A 121 1.95 14.77 19.47
CA THR A 121 3.08 14.93 18.56
C THR A 121 3.02 13.98 17.38
N VAL A 122 3.38 14.50 16.21
CA VAL A 122 3.54 13.75 14.96
C VAL A 122 5.02 13.71 14.62
N PHE A 123 5.54 12.50 14.45
CA PHE A 123 6.90 12.23 14.03
C PHE A 123 6.87 11.74 12.58
N ILE A 124 7.69 12.34 11.72
CA ILE A 124 7.87 11.91 10.34
C ILE A 124 9.32 11.48 10.16
N TYR A 125 9.52 10.21 9.82
CA TYR A 125 10.85 9.62 9.61
C TYR A 125 11.04 9.28 8.13
N PRO A 126 12.07 9.84 7.48
CA PRO A 126 12.59 9.28 6.23
C PRO A 126 13.07 7.85 6.46
N TYR A 127 12.82 6.94 5.52
CA TYR A 127 13.28 5.55 5.64
C TYR A 127 14.80 5.43 5.69
N SER A 128 15.52 6.35 5.03
CA SER A 128 16.97 6.42 5.05
C SER A 128 17.59 6.62 6.44
N GLU A 129 16.80 7.04 7.43
CA GLU A 129 17.25 7.38 8.79
C GLU A 129 16.85 6.32 9.84
N ILE A 130 16.13 5.29 9.42
CA ILE A 130 15.68 4.19 10.27
C ILE A 130 16.71 3.08 10.20
N ASP A 131 17.18 2.63 11.37
CA ASP A 131 18.01 1.42 11.49
C ASP A 131 17.12 0.21 11.73
N VAL A 132 16.33 0.27 12.82
CA VAL A 132 15.51 -0.85 13.28
C VAL A 132 14.12 -0.37 13.67
N VAL A 133 13.10 -1.15 13.30
CA VAL A 133 11.73 -0.99 13.78
C VAL A 133 11.31 -2.24 14.56
N LYS A 134 10.65 -2.05 15.70
CA LYS A 134 10.09 -3.14 16.51
C LYS A 134 8.65 -2.83 16.90
N PRO A 135 7.72 -3.79 16.79
CA PRO A 135 6.39 -3.62 17.36
C PRO A 135 6.48 -3.49 18.88
N PHE A 136 5.72 -2.56 19.44
CA PHE A 136 5.69 -2.21 20.86
C PHE A 136 4.27 -2.32 21.43
N GLY A 137 4.11 -3.04 22.55
CA GLY A 137 2.83 -3.17 23.25
C GLY A 137 2.05 -4.47 22.95
N ARG A 138 0.83 -4.58 23.53
CA ARG A 138 -0.03 -5.76 23.34
C ARG A 138 -0.79 -5.65 22.01
N PHE A 139 -0.39 -6.54 21.10
CA PHE A 139 -0.98 -6.93 19.83
C PHE A 139 -2.38 -6.35 19.53
N ALA A 140 -2.48 -5.54 18.49
CA ALA A 140 -3.58 -5.67 17.55
C ALA A 140 -3.04 -6.54 16.40
N ASP A 141 -3.82 -7.52 15.96
CA ASP A 141 -3.45 -8.31 14.79
C ASP A 141 -3.37 -7.37 13.58
N PRO A 142 -2.29 -7.42 12.77
CA PRO A 142 -2.24 -6.72 11.49
C PRO A 142 -3.49 -7.09 10.69
N TYR A 143 -4.30 -6.09 10.34
CA TYR A 143 -5.43 -6.32 9.45
C TYR A 143 -4.92 -6.19 8.02
N ASP A 144 -4.28 -7.24 7.51
CA ASP A 144 -3.95 -7.38 6.09
C ASP A 144 -5.25 -7.68 5.33
N ASP A 145 -6.07 -6.66 5.09
CA ASP A 145 -7.03 -6.72 4.00
C ASP A 145 -6.44 -5.95 2.80
N PRO A 146 -5.97 -6.64 1.75
CA PRO A 146 -5.39 -5.97 0.60
C PRO A 146 -6.41 -5.01 -0.02
N GLU A 147 -6.00 -3.77 -0.25
CA GLU A 147 -6.86 -2.65 -0.73
C GLU A 147 -7.50 -2.87 -2.13
N LEU A 148 -7.30 -4.05 -2.74
CA LEU A 148 -7.93 -4.49 -4.00
C LEU A 148 -8.44 -5.93 -3.97
N ARG A 149 -8.69 -6.51 -2.79
CA ARG A 149 -9.11 -7.92 -2.66
C ARG A 149 -10.40 -8.23 -3.41
N GLU A 150 -11.36 -7.30 -3.39
CA GLU A 150 -12.71 -7.46 -3.95
C GLU A 150 -12.95 -6.62 -5.21
N ILE A 151 -11.94 -6.45 -6.07
CA ILE A 151 -12.15 -5.77 -7.36
C ILE A 151 -12.86 -6.67 -8.38
N ASP A 152 -13.74 -6.07 -9.19
CA ASP A 152 -14.45 -6.79 -10.25
C ASP A 152 -13.51 -7.20 -11.40
N SER A 153 -13.95 -8.20 -12.17
CA SER A 153 -13.15 -8.81 -13.23
C SER A 153 -12.85 -7.88 -14.41
N CYS A 154 -13.67 -6.84 -14.66
CA CYS A 154 -13.38 -5.81 -15.66
C CYS A 154 -12.29 -4.90 -15.17
N PHE A 155 -12.42 -4.38 -13.95
CA PHE A 155 -11.46 -3.46 -13.37
C PHE A 155 -10.10 -4.12 -13.16
N ARG A 156 -10.07 -5.38 -12.72
CA ARG A 156 -8.83 -6.17 -12.64
C ARG A 156 -8.13 -6.28 -14.00
N ARG A 157 -8.90 -6.48 -15.07
CA ARG A 157 -8.36 -6.58 -16.43
C ARG A 157 -7.79 -5.24 -16.90
N GLU A 158 -8.51 -4.15 -16.67
CA GLU A 158 -8.06 -2.80 -16.99
C GLU A 158 -6.78 -2.46 -16.21
N LEU A 159 -6.72 -2.73 -14.91
CA LEU A 159 -5.49 -2.60 -14.11
C LEU A 159 -4.34 -3.45 -14.66
N THR A 160 -4.61 -4.65 -15.17
CA THR A 160 -3.58 -5.56 -15.69
C THR A 160 -3.03 -5.11 -17.04
N PHE A 161 -3.89 -4.71 -17.98
CA PHE A 161 -3.48 -4.43 -19.36
C PHE A 161 -3.27 -2.94 -19.67
N ASN A 162 -3.93 -2.06 -18.92
CA ASN A 162 -3.92 -0.60 -19.11
C ASN A 162 -3.48 0.12 -17.83
N PHE A 163 -2.56 -0.48 -17.07
CA PHE A 163 -2.13 -0.01 -15.75
C PHE A 163 -1.86 1.50 -15.69
N GLY A 164 -1.02 2.01 -16.60
CA GLY A 164 -0.61 3.41 -16.60
C GLY A 164 -1.79 4.38 -16.73
N ASP A 165 -2.70 4.11 -17.67
CA ASP A 165 -3.87 4.96 -17.92
C ASP A 165 -4.89 4.85 -16.78
N VAL A 166 -5.14 3.64 -16.29
CA VAL A 166 -6.11 3.37 -15.23
C VAL A 166 -5.66 3.98 -13.91
N VAL A 167 -4.40 3.74 -13.52
CA VAL A 167 -3.86 4.28 -12.27
C VAL A 167 -3.74 5.79 -12.34
N SER A 168 -3.21 6.37 -13.43
CA SER A 168 -3.08 7.83 -13.55
C SER A 168 -4.42 8.59 -13.57
N SER A 169 -5.52 7.89 -13.86
CA SER A 169 -6.88 8.46 -13.89
C SER A 169 -7.54 8.56 -12.50
N SER A 170 -7.00 7.91 -11.46
CA SER A 170 -7.57 7.92 -10.11
C SER A 170 -6.51 8.30 -9.07
N PRO A 171 -6.70 9.42 -8.34
CA PRO A 171 -5.82 9.81 -7.24
C PRO A 171 -5.66 8.72 -6.16
N GLU A 172 -6.71 7.95 -5.90
CA GLU A 172 -6.73 6.85 -4.94
C GLU A 172 -5.82 5.71 -5.41
N LEU A 173 -5.89 5.33 -6.69
CA LEU A 173 -4.99 4.32 -7.26
C LEU A 173 -3.55 4.82 -7.34
N ILE A 174 -3.33 6.10 -7.65
CA ILE A 174 -1.98 6.68 -7.61
C ILE A 174 -1.42 6.55 -6.19
N HIS A 175 -2.20 6.87 -5.17
CA HIS A 175 -1.77 6.74 -3.79
C HIS A 175 -1.51 5.28 -3.40
N LEU A 176 -2.40 4.36 -3.80
CA LEU A 176 -2.25 2.94 -3.54
C LEU A 176 -0.97 2.35 -4.15
N PHE A 177 -0.71 2.64 -5.43
CA PHE A 177 0.38 2.00 -6.16
C PHE A 177 1.71 2.73 -6.05
N PHE A 178 1.70 4.06 -5.98
CA PHE A 178 2.92 4.87 -5.97
C PHE A 178 3.23 5.48 -4.62
N ARG A 179 2.26 5.50 -3.69
CA ARG A 179 2.34 6.18 -2.40
C ARG A 179 2.65 7.67 -2.52
N MET A 180 2.40 8.39 -1.43
CA MET A 180 2.76 9.79 -1.37
C MET A 180 4.25 9.91 -1.03
N ARG A 181 4.98 10.79 -1.73
CA ARG A 181 6.35 11.16 -1.36
C ARG A 181 6.36 12.18 -0.24
N LEU A 182 7.42 12.17 0.56
CA LEU A 182 7.60 13.05 1.72
C LEU A 182 7.40 14.52 1.36
N ASN A 183 8.03 14.98 0.27
CA ASN A 183 7.91 16.38 -0.17
C ASN A 183 6.45 16.78 -0.49
N ILE A 184 5.64 15.88 -1.05
CA ILE A 184 4.22 16.13 -1.31
C ILE A 184 3.45 16.15 0.00
N TYR A 185 3.74 15.22 0.91
CA TYR A 185 3.08 15.15 2.22
C TYR A 185 3.36 16.40 3.07
N LEU A 186 4.57 16.94 3.00
CA LEU A 186 4.97 18.15 3.74
C LEU A 186 4.19 19.40 3.32
N LEU A 187 3.60 19.45 2.12
CA LEU A 187 2.75 20.56 1.68
C LEU A 187 1.53 20.76 2.59
N VAL A 188 1.04 19.70 3.26
CA VAL A 188 -0.09 19.79 4.22
C VAL A 188 0.30 20.57 5.49
N PHE A 189 1.60 20.83 5.68
CA PHE A 189 2.15 21.58 6.81
C PHE A 189 2.74 22.92 6.40
N GLU A 190 2.49 23.38 5.18
CA GLU A 190 2.81 24.75 4.78
C GLU A 190 2.13 25.75 5.73
N GLU A 191 2.84 26.81 6.08
CA GLU A 191 2.51 27.80 7.10
C GLU A 191 2.37 27.26 8.55
N LYS A 192 2.77 26.01 8.83
CA LYS A 192 2.79 25.47 10.20
C LYS A 192 4.19 25.51 10.81
N ASN A 193 4.24 25.59 12.13
CA ASN A 193 5.49 25.48 12.88
C ASN A 193 5.91 24.02 12.95
N ILE A 194 7.12 23.74 12.49
CA ILE A 194 7.71 22.41 12.54
C ILE A 194 9.06 22.48 13.24
N GLN A 195 9.44 21.38 13.87
CA GLN A 195 10.76 21.15 14.39
C GLN A 195 11.43 20.10 13.51
N ILE A 196 12.62 20.39 13.01
CA ILE A 196 13.42 19.45 12.25
C ILE A 196 14.68 19.10 13.05
N GLN A 197 15.04 17.84 13.02
CA GLN A 197 16.28 17.34 13.59
C GLN A 197 17.23 17.00 12.45
N MET A 198 18.46 17.49 12.56
CA MET A 198 19.56 17.21 11.64
C MET A 198 20.76 16.71 12.43
N GLU A 199 21.86 16.43 11.74
CA GLU A 199 23.10 16.06 12.40
C GLU A 199 23.60 17.16 13.36
N GLY A 200 23.58 16.86 14.67
CA GLY A 200 24.09 17.73 15.72
C GLY A 200 23.27 18.97 16.05
N GLN A 201 22.14 19.20 15.38
CA GLN A 201 21.31 20.38 15.62
C GLN A 201 19.82 20.14 15.37
N THR A 202 19.00 20.94 16.06
CA THR A 202 17.55 20.94 15.93
C THR A 202 17.10 22.35 15.61
N ILE A 203 16.35 22.51 14.52
CA ILE A 203 15.83 23.82 14.08
C ILE A 203 14.32 23.83 14.25
N LYS A 204 13.80 24.91 14.82
CA LYS A 204 12.37 25.18 14.94
C LYS A 204 12.03 26.40 14.09
N GLY A 205 11.01 26.29 13.26
CA GLY A 205 10.60 27.39 12.39
C GLY A 205 9.28 27.11 11.69
N GLN A 206 8.78 28.12 10.98
CA GLN A 206 7.57 27.99 10.18
C GLN A 206 7.91 27.48 8.78
N LEU A 207 7.24 26.42 8.31
CA LEU A 207 7.43 25.89 6.97
C LEU A 207 6.79 26.83 5.94
N LYS A 208 7.60 27.52 5.13
CA LYS A 208 7.11 28.49 4.14
C LYS A 208 7.01 27.95 2.73
N LYS A 209 7.86 26.97 2.40
CA LYS A 209 7.91 26.41 1.05
C LYS A 209 8.46 25.00 1.10
N VAL A 210 7.90 24.14 0.26
CA VAL A 210 8.43 22.78 0.01
C VAL A 210 8.70 22.64 -1.47
N ASP A 211 9.96 22.39 -1.82
CA ASP A 211 10.40 22.04 -3.16
C ASP A 211 10.63 20.52 -3.23
N LYS A 212 11.08 20.02 -4.39
CA LYS A 212 11.27 18.58 -4.61
C LYS A 212 12.30 17.95 -3.67
N GLU A 213 13.38 18.68 -3.39
CA GLU A 213 14.56 18.17 -2.66
C GLU A 213 14.90 19.01 -1.42
N SER A 214 14.17 20.10 -1.18
CA SER A 214 14.46 21.04 -0.10
C SER A 214 13.20 21.65 0.50
N ILE A 215 13.30 22.10 1.73
CA ILE A 215 12.30 22.89 2.43
C ILE A 215 12.87 24.26 2.80
N SER A 216 12.00 25.27 2.88
CA SER A 216 12.36 26.59 3.40
C SER A 216 11.63 26.84 4.72
N LEU A 217 12.42 27.03 5.78
CA LEU A 217 11.94 27.37 7.11
C LEU A 217 12.20 28.84 7.43
N GLU A 218 11.20 29.54 7.93
CA GLU A 218 11.38 30.86 8.54
C GLU A 218 11.73 30.67 10.02
N VAL A 219 12.93 31.13 10.40
CA VAL A 219 13.46 31.11 11.76
C VAL A 219 13.85 32.52 12.12
N ASP A 220 13.23 33.10 13.15
CA ASP A 220 13.48 34.48 13.60
C ASP A 220 13.41 35.53 12.46
N GLY A 221 12.50 35.35 11.49
CA GLY A 221 12.33 36.23 10.34
C GLY A 221 13.36 36.05 9.22
N GLN A 222 14.24 35.06 9.32
CA GLN A 222 15.17 34.67 8.27
C GLN A 222 14.73 33.36 7.61
N LEU A 223 14.69 33.36 6.28
CA LEU A 223 14.37 32.17 5.50
C LEU A 223 15.62 31.30 5.32
N THR A 224 15.61 30.11 5.92
CA THR A 224 16.67 29.11 5.81
C THR A 224 16.20 27.96 4.92
N THR A 225 16.95 27.69 3.84
CA THR A 225 16.65 26.56 2.95
C THR A 225 17.50 25.36 3.34
N ILE A 226 16.84 24.20 3.50
CA ILE A 226 17.42 22.98 4.03
C ILE A 226 17.07 21.84 3.08
N SER A 227 18.06 21.03 2.76
CA SER A 227 17.91 19.87 1.89
C SER A 227 17.28 18.72 2.67
N ILE A 228 16.29 18.04 2.08
CA ILE A 228 15.48 17.00 2.76
C ILE A 228 16.34 15.80 3.16
N ASP A 229 17.35 15.47 2.35
CA ASP A 229 18.33 14.40 2.58
C ASP A 229 19.17 14.58 3.86
N LYS A 230 19.26 15.80 4.40
CA LYS A 230 19.98 16.10 5.65
C LYS A 230 19.11 16.02 6.89
N ILE A 231 17.80 15.84 6.72
CA ILE A 231 16.84 15.87 7.81
C ILE A 231 16.65 14.45 8.32
N LYS A 232 16.89 14.25 9.61
CA LYS A 232 16.75 12.97 10.28
C LYS A 232 15.31 12.67 10.70
N LEU A 233 14.62 13.72 11.14
CA LEU A 233 13.29 13.62 11.74
C LEU A 233 12.57 14.96 11.62
N PHE A 234 11.28 14.91 11.30
CA PHE A 234 10.37 16.04 11.45
C PHE A 234 9.46 15.78 12.65
N ILE A 235 9.32 16.78 13.51
CA ILE A 235 8.46 16.77 14.69
C ILE A 235 7.46 17.90 14.53
N LEU A 236 6.18 17.57 14.58
CA LEU A 236 5.09 18.52 14.48
C LEU A 236 4.22 18.39 15.73
N ASN A 237 3.89 19.52 16.32
CA ASN A 237 2.92 19.58 17.42
C ASN A 237 1.54 19.74 16.80
N ASN A 238 0.60 18.92 17.25
CA ASN A 238 -0.77 18.91 16.75
C ASN A 238 -1.59 20.09 17.29
#